data_AF-A0A392P9Z2-F1
#
_entry.id   AF-A0A392P9Z2-F1
#
_cell.length_a   1.000
_cell.length_b   1.000
_cell.length_c   1.000
_cell.angle_alpha   90.00
_cell.angle_beta   90.00
_cell.angle_gamma   90.00
#
_symmetry.space_group_name_H-M   'P 1'
#
loop_
_entity.id
_entity.type
_entity.pdbx_description
1 polymer ?
#
loop_
_entity_poly.entity_id
_entity_poly.type
_entity_poly.pdbx_seq_one_letter_code
_entity_poly.pdbx_strand_id
1 'polypeptide(L)'
;MEFRFTLRDNGMRAAFQLLHMVLEHSVWLDDAFDRARQLYLSYYRSIPKSLERSTAHKLMVAMLDGDERFTEPTPSSLENLTLQSVKDAVMNQFVGDNMEVSIVGDFTEEDIESCILDYLGTAQATRNFKSEQGFVPPSFRSSPSGLQFQE
;
A
#
# COMPACT_ATOMS: atom_id res chain seq x y z
N MET A 1 3.70 0.54 -0.72
CA MET A 1 3.90 -0.71 0.05
C MET A 1 5.23 -0.59 0.78
N GLU A 2 5.36 -1.20 1.96
CA GLU A 2 6.62 -1.25 2.70
C GLU A 2 7.08 -2.71 2.79
N PHE A 3 8.30 -3.01 2.35
CA PHE A 3 8.94 -4.30 2.58
C PHE A 3 10.08 -4.11 3.57
N ARG A 4 10.08 -4.91 4.64
CA ARG A 4 11.11 -4.86 5.68
C ARG A 4 11.75 -6.23 5.82
N PHE A 5 13.05 -6.28 5.61
CA PHE A 5 13.87 -7.47 5.81
C PHE A 5 14.82 -7.24 6.98
N THR A 6 14.83 -8.14 7.96
CA THR A 6 15.80 -8.13 9.05
C THR A 6 16.53 -9.46 9.03
N LEU A 7 17.82 -9.42 8.69
CA LEU A 7 18.64 -10.62 8.48
C LEU A 7 19.94 -10.53 9.29
N ARG A 8 20.59 -11.69 9.49
CA ARG A 8 21.91 -11.84 10.11
C ARG A 8 22.88 -12.49 9.11
N ASP A 9 24.16 -12.52 9.44
CA ASP A 9 25.21 -13.32 8.78
C ASP A 9 25.30 -13.12 7.26
N ASN A 10 25.58 -11.89 6.80
CA ASN A 10 25.69 -11.53 5.38
C ASN A 10 24.47 -11.90 4.52
N GLY A 11 23.28 -12.02 5.13
CA GLY A 11 22.02 -12.30 4.45
C GLY A 11 21.54 -11.17 3.51
N MET A 12 22.28 -10.07 3.36
CA MET A 12 21.92 -8.95 2.50
C MET A 12 21.56 -9.42 1.08
N ARG A 13 22.37 -10.30 0.49
CA ARG A 13 22.09 -10.79 -0.86
C ARG A 13 20.76 -11.56 -0.96
N ALA A 14 20.40 -12.30 0.09
CA ALA A 14 19.11 -12.98 0.15
C ALA A 14 17.94 -11.99 0.28
N ALA A 15 18.08 -10.88 1.03
CA ALA A 15 17.07 -9.83 1.06
C ALA A 15 16.85 -9.21 -0.33
N PHE A 16 17.93 -8.91 -1.05
CA PHE A 16 17.83 -8.38 -2.42
C PHE A 16 17.21 -9.39 -3.39
N GLN A 17 17.53 -10.68 -3.26
CA GLN A 17 16.86 -11.73 -4.04
C GLN A 17 15.36 -11.79 -3.77
N LEU A 18 14.96 -11.75 -2.49
CA LEU A 18 13.55 -11.74 -2.11
C LEU A 18 12.84 -10.50 -2.67
N LEU A 19 13.46 -9.33 -2.56
CA LEU A 19 12.93 -8.09 -3.11
C LEU A 19 12.78 -8.18 -4.63
N HIS A 20 13.79 -8.67 -5.35
CA HIS A 20 13.73 -8.88 -6.79
C HIS A 20 12.61 -9.83 -7.19
N MET A 21 12.45 -10.96 -6.49
CA MET A 21 11.36 -11.90 -6.75
C MET A 21 9.98 -11.27 -6.53
N VAL A 22 9.83 -10.40 -5.54
CA VAL A 22 8.56 -9.68 -5.32
C VAL A 22 8.27 -8.71 -6.47
N LEU A 23 9.30 -8.05 -7.01
CA LEU A 23 9.15 -7.07 -8.10
C LEU A 23 8.89 -7.75 -9.46
N GLU A 24 9.67 -8.77 -9.82
CA GLU A 24 9.64 -9.37 -11.16
C GLU A 24 8.77 -10.64 -11.26
N HIS A 25 8.64 -11.38 -10.16
CA HIS A 25 8.08 -12.72 -10.15
C HIS A 25 6.95 -12.87 -9.12
N SER A 26 6.17 -11.80 -8.91
CA SER A 26 5.03 -11.84 -8.02
C SER A 26 3.99 -12.88 -8.48
N VAL A 27 3.66 -13.80 -7.58
CA VAL A 27 2.64 -14.85 -7.82
C VAL A 27 1.31 -14.38 -7.23
N TRP A 28 0.30 -14.30 -8.08
CA TRP A 28 -1.05 -13.88 -7.74
C TRP A 28 -1.98 -15.09 -7.82
N LEU A 29 -2.58 -15.47 -6.69
CA LEU A 29 -3.43 -16.66 -6.57
C LEU A 29 -4.85 -16.25 -6.18
N ASP A 30 -5.85 -16.77 -6.88
CA ASP A 30 -7.27 -16.50 -6.57
C ASP A 30 -7.64 -16.88 -5.14
N ASP A 31 -7.18 -18.04 -4.65
CA ASP A 31 -7.46 -18.47 -3.26
C ASP A 31 -6.87 -17.50 -2.22
N ALA A 32 -5.69 -16.92 -2.50
CA ALA A 32 -5.06 -15.96 -1.61
C ALA A 32 -5.83 -14.63 -1.61
N PHE A 33 -6.27 -14.21 -2.79
CA PHE A 33 -7.11 -13.03 -2.97
C PHE A 33 -8.47 -13.17 -2.27
N ASP A 34 -9.13 -14.31 -2.40
CA ASP A 34 -10.39 -14.58 -1.73
C ASP A 34 -10.25 -14.55 -0.21
N ARG A 35 -9.17 -15.12 0.34
CA ARG A 35 -8.86 -15.02 1.78
C ARG A 35 -8.63 -13.57 2.21
N ALA A 36 -7.88 -12.80 1.43
CA ALA A 36 -7.65 -11.38 1.72
C ALA A 36 -8.97 -10.59 1.72
N ARG A 37 -9.83 -10.78 0.72
CA ARG A 37 -11.16 -10.15 0.65
C ARG A 37 -12.01 -10.50 1.87
N GLN A 38 -12.04 -11.77 2.29
CA GLN A 38 -12.78 -12.19 3.48
C GLN A 38 -12.21 -11.59 4.78
N LEU A 39 -10.89 -11.43 4.87
CA LEU A 39 -10.25 -10.75 6.00
C LEU A 39 -10.70 -9.30 6.10
N TYR A 40 -10.70 -8.54 4.99
CA TYR A 40 -11.16 -7.15 4.98
C TYR A 40 -12.66 -7.02 5.28
N LEU A 41 -13.51 -7.91 4.74
CA LEU A 41 -14.94 -7.95 5.09
C LEU A 41 -15.16 -8.21 6.59
N SER A 42 -14.39 -9.12 7.17
CA SER A 42 -14.45 -9.44 8.59
C SER A 42 -13.96 -8.26 9.45
N TYR A 43 -12.90 -7.58 9.01
CA TYR A 43 -12.38 -6.38 9.64
C TYR A 43 -13.42 -5.25 9.64
N TYR A 44 -14.05 -4.96 8.49
CA TYR A 44 -15.10 -3.94 8.38
C TYR A 44 -16.25 -4.20 9.35
N ARG A 45 -16.73 -5.46 9.43
CA ARG A 45 -17.77 -5.88 10.38
C ARG A 45 -17.35 -5.78 11.86
N SER A 46 -16.05 -5.68 12.14
CA SER A 46 -15.52 -5.54 13.49
C SER A 46 -15.43 -4.08 13.96
N ILE A 47 -15.44 -3.10 13.05
CA ILE A 47 -15.33 -1.66 13.37
C ILE A 47 -16.32 -1.22 14.47
N PRO A 48 -17.64 -1.50 14.38
CA PRO A 48 -18.59 -1.02 15.39
C PRO A 48 -18.43 -1.70 16.76
N LYS A 49 -17.64 -2.78 16.86
CA LYS A 49 -17.42 -3.53 18.11
C LYS A 49 -16.38 -2.88 19.03
N SER A 50 -15.63 -1.89 18.53
CA SER A 50 -14.68 -1.11 19.31
C SER A 50 -15.07 0.37 19.28
N LEU A 51 -15.21 0.99 20.45
CA LEU A 51 -15.51 2.41 20.56
C LEU A 51 -14.43 3.26 19.89
N GLU A 52 -13.16 2.91 20.10
CA GLU A 52 -12.01 3.58 19.51
C GLU A 52 -12.08 3.55 17.98
N ARG A 53 -12.22 2.35 17.39
CA ARG A 53 -12.27 2.19 15.93
C ARG A 53 -13.50 2.86 15.32
N SER A 54 -14.65 2.70 15.97
CA SER A 54 -15.90 3.34 15.54
C SER A 54 -15.80 4.86 15.56
N THR A 55 -15.17 5.42 16.58
CA THR A 55 -14.94 6.88 16.69
C THR A 55 -13.96 7.37 15.63
N ALA A 56 -12.81 6.69 15.47
CA ALA A 56 -11.82 7.03 14.46
C ALA A 56 -12.40 6.97 13.04
N HIS A 57 -13.14 5.90 12.71
CA HIS A 57 -13.79 5.75 11.41
C HIS A 57 -14.79 6.88 11.13
N LYS A 58 -15.69 7.19 12.08
CA LYS A 58 -16.68 8.27 11.92
C LYS A 58 -16.02 9.64 11.81
N LEU A 59 -14.94 9.88 12.55
CA LEU A 59 -14.18 11.12 12.47
C LEU A 59 -13.55 11.29 11.08
N MET A 60 -12.89 10.26 10.57
CA MET A 60 -12.29 10.26 9.24
C MET A 60 -13.33 10.55 8.14
N VAL A 61 -14.47 9.85 8.18
CA VAL A 61 -15.59 10.09 7.25
C VAL A 61 -16.09 11.54 7.34
N ALA A 62 -16.23 12.09 8.55
CA ALA A 62 -16.73 13.46 8.74
C ALA A 62 -15.73 14.55 8.28
N MET A 63 -14.42 14.31 8.44
CA MET A 63 -13.37 15.26 8.08
C MET A 63 -13.07 15.27 6.57
N LEU A 64 -13.18 14.12 5.93
CA LEU A 64 -12.78 13.89 4.53
C LEU A 64 -13.98 13.73 3.60
N ASP A 65 -15.16 14.19 4.02
CA ASP A 65 -16.41 14.18 3.25
C ASP A 65 -16.78 12.81 2.66
N GLY A 66 -16.43 11.73 3.38
CA GLY A 66 -16.67 10.36 2.93
C GLY A 66 -15.77 9.89 1.78
N ASP A 67 -14.63 10.54 1.53
CA ASP A 67 -13.67 10.11 0.51
C ASP A 67 -13.10 8.72 0.83
N GLU A 68 -13.49 7.73 0.04
CA GLU A 68 -13.14 6.32 0.26
C GLU A 68 -11.63 6.05 0.19
N ARG A 69 -10.83 6.96 -0.40
CA ARG A 69 -9.35 6.85 -0.43
C ARG A 69 -8.72 6.88 0.95
N PHE A 70 -9.42 7.43 1.94
CA PHE A 70 -8.93 7.63 3.29
C PHE A 70 -9.70 6.85 4.35
N THR A 71 -10.63 6.00 3.93
CA THR A 71 -11.44 5.19 4.83
C THR A 71 -11.28 3.71 4.50
N GLU A 72 -11.70 2.86 5.42
CA GLU A 72 -11.73 1.43 5.19
C GLU A 72 -12.65 1.10 3.99
N PRO A 73 -12.24 0.17 3.11
CA PRO A 73 -13.02 -0.18 1.93
C PRO A 73 -14.38 -0.76 2.33
N THR A 74 -15.43 -0.27 1.68
CA THR A 74 -16.80 -0.70 1.95
C THR A 74 -17.04 -2.14 1.46
N PRO A 75 -18.03 -2.87 2.01
CA PRO A 75 -18.37 -4.21 1.54
C PRO A 75 -18.67 -4.26 0.03
N SER A 76 -19.36 -3.25 -0.51
CA SER A 76 -19.65 -3.13 -1.94
C SER A 76 -18.37 -2.95 -2.77
N SER A 77 -17.42 -2.12 -2.31
CA SER A 77 -16.14 -1.94 -3.00
C SER A 77 -15.29 -3.22 -2.96
N LEU A 78 -15.34 -3.97 -1.86
CA LEU A 78 -14.65 -5.27 -1.73
C LEU A 78 -15.28 -6.36 -2.60
N GLU A 79 -16.60 -6.40 -2.76
CA GLU A 79 -17.31 -7.36 -3.60
C GLU A 79 -17.05 -7.14 -5.10
N ASN A 80 -16.90 -5.89 -5.52
CA ASN A 80 -16.59 -5.53 -6.91
C ASN A 80 -15.10 -5.65 -7.27
N LEU A 81 -14.24 -5.92 -6.28
CA LEU A 81 -12.81 -6.05 -6.48
C LEU A 81 -12.48 -7.32 -7.29
N THR A 82 -11.60 -7.20 -8.27
CA THR A 82 -11.09 -8.35 -9.05
C THR A 82 -9.59 -8.53 -8.82
N LEU A 83 -9.10 -9.78 -8.92
CA LEU A 83 -7.67 -10.06 -8.80
C LEU A 83 -6.84 -9.22 -9.77
N GLN A 84 -7.31 -9.09 -11.01
CA GLN A 84 -6.65 -8.28 -12.03
C GLN A 84 -6.58 -6.80 -11.63
N SER A 85 -7.68 -6.22 -11.14
CA SER A 85 -7.67 -4.82 -10.70
C SER A 85 -6.70 -4.55 -9.54
N VAL A 86 -6.56 -5.50 -8.61
CA VAL A 86 -5.59 -5.39 -7.51
C VAL A 86 -4.17 -5.53 -8.03
N LYS A 87 -3.92 -6.53 -8.88
CA LYS A 87 -2.61 -6.73 -9.50
C LYS A 87 -2.16 -5.48 -10.24
N ASP A 88 -3.03 -4.91 -11.06
CA ASP A 88 -2.72 -3.68 -11.80
C ASP A 88 -2.48 -2.52 -10.84
N ALA A 89 -3.35 -2.31 -9.85
CA ALA A 89 -3.19 -1.24 -8.87
C ALA A 89 -1.87 -1.33 -8.10
N VAL A 90 -1.41 -2.54 -7.77
CA VAL A 90 -0.15 -2.77 -7.05
C VAL A 90 1.06 -2.65 -7.96
N MET A 91 1.06 -3.37 -9.09
CA MET A 91 2.22 -3.41 -9.99
C MET A 91 2.48 -2.04 -10.64
N ASN A 92 1.44 -1.21 -10.82
CA ASN A 92 1.61 0.16 -11.30
C ASN A 92 2.31 1.09 -10.29
N GLN A 93 2.44 0.71 -9.02
CA GLN A 93 3.19 1.49 -8.04
C GLN A 93 4.69 1.17 -8.05
N PHE A 94 5.08 -0.01 -8.55
CA PHE A 94 6.47 -0.45 -8.63
C PHE A 94 7.14 0.10 -9.89
N VAL A 95 7.42 1.40 -9.87
CA VAL A 95 8.21 2.10 -10.88
C VAL A 95 9.49 2.62 -10.25
N GLY A 96 10.60 2.58 -11.00
CA GLY A 96 11.93 2.91 -10.46
C GLY A 96 12.03 4.29 -9.80
N ASP A 97 11.29 5.26 -10.33
CA ASP A 97 11.29 6.65 -9.81
C ASP A 97 10.39 6.84 -8.57
N ASN A 98 9.65 5.81 -8.14
CA ASN A 98 8.71 5.83 -7.01
C ASN A 98 9.07 4.78 -5.93
N MET A 99 10.35 4.39 -5.87
CA MET A 99 10.85 3.42 -4.90
C MET A 99 12.03 3.99 -4.14
N GLU A 100 11.97 3.88 -2.82
CA GLU A 100 13.07 4.21 -1.92
C GLU A 100 13.56 2.95 -1.23
N VAL A 101 14.88 2.76 -1.19
CA VAL A 101 15.53 1.62 -0.52
C VAL A 101 16.47 2.17 0.54
N SER A 102 16.19 1.83 1.80
CA SER A 102 17.04 2.18 2.95
C SER A 102 17.70 0.92 3.49
N ILE A 103 19.04 0.95 3.60
CA ILE A 103 19.85 -0.19 4.03
C ILE A 103 20.70 0.28 5.21
N VAL A 104 20.64 -0.47 6.30
CA VAL A 104 21.40 -0.17 7.52
C VAL A 104 22.05 -1.45 8.01
N GLY A 105 23.37 -1.44 8.18
CA GLY A 105 24.11 -2.62 8.61
C GLY A 105 25.60 -2.51 8.36
N ASP A 106 26.27 -3.65 8.50
CA ASP A 106 27.69 -3.83 8.21
C ASP A 106 27.83 -4.39 6.79
N PHE A 107 28.30 -3.57 5.87
CA PHE A 107 28.50 -3.89 4.46
C PHE A 107 29.59 -3.00 3.87
N THR A 108 30.23 -3.46 2.81
CA THR A 108 31.11 -2.63 1.99
C THR A 108 30.33 -1.94 0.88
N GLU A 109 30.89 -0.89 0.30
CA GLU A 109 30.28 -0.19 -0.83
C GLU A 109 30.16 -1.14 -2.04
N GLU A 110 31.19 -1.95 -2.27
CA GLU A 110 31.25 -2.92 -3.37
C GLU A 110 30.19 -4.03 -3.22
N ASP A 111 29.96 -4.53 -2.01
CA ASP A 111 28.94 -5.54 -1.74
C ASP A 111 27.52 -5.00 -2.00
N ILE A 112 27.27 -3.75 -1.65
CA ILE A 112 25.97 -3.10 -1.94
C ILE A 112 25.81 -2.82 -3.42
N GLU A 113 26.81 -2.22 -4.07
CA GLU A 113 26.73 -1.84 -5.47
C GLU A 113 26.45 -3.08 -6.34
N SER A 114 27.17 -4.18 -6.10
CA SER A 114 26.93 -5.44 -6.79
C SER A 114 25.52 -5.98 -6.57
N CYS A 115 24.99 -5.93 -5.34
CA CYS A 115 23.60 -6.35 -5.06
C CYS A 115 22.57 -5.45 -5.74
N ILE A 116 22.77 -4.13 -5.72
CA ILE A 116 21.86 -3.19 -6.38
C ILE A 116 21.85 -3.46 -7.89
N LEU A 117 23.01 -3.62 -8.52
CA LEU A 117 23.11 -3.87 -9.96
C LEU A 117 22.51 -5.22 -10.36
N ASP A 118 22.80 -6.28 -9.59
CA ASP A 118 22.31 -7.63 -9.87
C ASP A 118 20.79 -7.73 -9.77
N TYR A 119 20.18 -7.06 -8.78
CA TYR A 119 18.78 -7.29 -8.40
C TYR A 119 17.84 -6.11 -8.65
N LEU A 120 18.26 -4.88 -8.41
CA LEU A 120 17.40 -3.71 -8.66
C LEU A 120 17.63 -3.14 -10.06
N GLY A 121 18.88 -3.18 -10.55
CA GLY A 121 19.24 -2.73 -11.89
C GLY A 121 18.63 -3.59 -13.01
N THR A 122 18.26 -4.83 -12.70
CA THR A 122 17.61 -5.77 -13.62
C THR A 122 16.08 -5.74 -13.57
N ALA A 123 15.50 -4.99 -12.61
CA ALA A 123 14.06 -4.89 -12.48
C ALA A 123 13.46 -4.12 -13.68
N GLN A 124 12.45 -4.68 -14.32
CA GLN A 124 11.79 -4.04 -15.45
C GLN A 124 10.93 -2.88 -14.95
N ALA A 125 11.40 -1.66 -15.21
CA ALA A 125 10.60 -0.47 -14.99
C ALA A 125 9.35 -0.53 -15.87
N THR A 126 8.18 -0.68 -15.24
CA THR A 126 6.90 -0.60 -15.96
C THR A 126 6.61 0.86 -16.33
N ARG A 127 7.28 1.38 -17.37
CA ARG A 127 7.13 2.77 -17.86
C ARG A 127 5.84 3.02 -18.65
N ASN A 128 4.96 2.03 -18.78
CA ASN A 128 3.80 2.10 -19.66
C ASN A 128 2.52 2.64 -19.01
N PHE A 129 2.58 3.13 -17.76
CA PHE A 129 1.42 3.78 -17.18
C PHE A 129 1.29 5.21 -17.69
N LYS A 130 0.38 5.42 -18.64
CA LYS A 130 -0.16 6.75 -18.94
C LYS A 130 -0.78 7.28 -17.65
N SER A 131 -0.25 8.39 -17.12
CA SER A 131 -0.88 9.16 -16.06
C SER A 131 -2.18 9.82 -16.58
N GLU A 132 -3.19 9.02 -16.93
CA GLU A 132 -4.48 9.53 -17.43
C GLU A 132 -5.46 9.84 -16.29
N GLN A 133 -5.12 9.54 -15.04
CA GLN A 133 -5.88 10.03 -13.90
C GLN A 133 -5.27 11.35 -13.42
N GLY A 134 -5.88 12.46 -13.84
CA GLY A 134 -5.59 13.78 -13.27
C GLY A 134 -5.66 13.70 -11.74
N PHE A 135 -4.65 14.22 -11.06
CA PHE A 135 -4.65 14.30 -9.61
C PHE A 135 -5.88 15.09 -9.15
N VAL A 136 -6.84 14.40 -8.52
CA VAL A 136 -7.98 15.04 -7.86
C VAL A 136 -7.57 15.29 -6.41
N PRO A 137 -7.30 16.55 -6.02
CA PRO A 137 -6.91 16.85 -4.65
C PRO A 137 -8.00 16.41 -3.67
N PRO A 138 -7.64 15.94 -2.47
CA PRO A 138 -8.62 15.64 -1.45
C PRO A 138 -9.40 16.91 -1.07
N SER A 139 -10.73 16.79 -1.00
CA SER A 139 -11.61 17.85 -0.51
C SER A 139 -11.75 17.71 1.00
N PHE A 140 -11.26 18.69 1.74
CA PHE A 140 -11.50 18.78 3.17
C PHE A 140 -12.78 19.57 3.42
N ARG A 141 -13.63 19.07 4.31
CA ARG A 141 -14.81 19.82 4.73
C ARG A 141 -14.35 21.07 5.47
N SER A 142 -14.77 22.24 5.01
CA SER A 142 -14.54 23.49 5.74
C SER A 142 -15.20 23.40 7.12
N SER A 143 -14.47 23.77 8.18
CA SER A 143 -15.00 23.78 9.55
C SER A 143 -16.40 24.40 9.57
N PRO A 144 -17.39 23.76 10.22
CA PRO A 144 -18.71 24.35 10.30
C PRO A 144 -18.60 25.67 11.07
N SER A 145 -18.80 26.79 10.38
CA SER A 145 -18.79 28.14 10.97
C SER A 145 -19.97 28.39 11.93
N GLY A 146 -20.64 27.33 12.37
CA GLY A 146 -21.89 27.35 13.13
C GLY A 146 -21.87 26.52 14.42
N LEU A 147 -20.71 26.19 14.98
CA LEU A 147 -20.62 25.90 16.42
C LEU A 147 -20.66 27.25 17.16
N GLN A 148 -21.83 27.91 17.13
CA GLN A 148 -22.13 28.89 18.16
C GLN A 148 -22.10 28.14 19.50
N PHE A 149 -21.13 28.50 20.35
CA PHE A 149 -21.15 28.14 21.75
C PHE A 149 -22.50 28.60 22.30
N GLN A 150 -23.38 27.65 22.61
CA GLN A 150 -24.52 27.91 23.49
C GLN A 150 -23.94 27.97 24.90
N GLU A 151 -23.87 29.18 25.46
CA GLU A 151 -23.67 29.42 26.89
C GLU A 151 -24.83 28.87 27.73
#